data_AF-A0A4V0E3A3-F1
#
_entry.id   AF-A0A4V0E3A3-F1
#
_cell.length_a   1.000
_cell.length_b   1.000
_cell.length_c   1.000
_cell.angle_alpha   90.00
_cell.angle_beta   90.00
_cell.angle_gamma   90.00
#
_symmetry.space_group_name_H-M   'P 1'
#
loop_
_entity.id
_entity.type
_entity.pdbx_description
1 polymer ?
#
loop_
_entity_poly.entity_id
_entity_poly.type
_entity_poly.pdbx_seq_one_letter_code
_entity_poly.pdbx_strand_id
1 'polypeptide(L)'
;MLHFSTNLTEKEIKVLIDEHRRTISKLENQRSLIAFLVLLTLISVFLLGIVGNILLTIFSFIIGSLVLLFLIGIFPRQSNTDHLEDEIEELNKLLSIRVENRLKQEEIDKRTIYDVILKVKGISYRQEAFSDLCQELIRESDDIPYLGYTSKEIKEELIFEDRFYKYSPFELSDVDFVPEVDNQFDPDAVKIVVRGYHLGYVTKSKSRKVLRLTTDSNNEVVKIAKIYGGDYKDIDPESDKLRTVKDSFKIRIKLKVLKK
;
A
#
# COMPACT_ATOMS: atom_id res chain seq x y z
N MET A 1 -15.05 13.55 2.33
CA MET A 1 -14.02 12.53 2.06
C MET A 1 -12.71 13.11 2.53
N LEU A 2 -12.34 12.86 3.78
CA LEU A 2 -11.05 13.29 4.32
C LEU A 2 -10.02 12.26 3.87
N HIS A 3 -8.92 12.75 3.29
CA HIS A 3 -7.90 11.89 2.69
C HIS A 3 -6.80 11.69 3.71
N PHE A 4 -6.91 10.67 4.56
CA PHE A 4 -5.78 10.24 5.36
C PHE A 4 -4.68 9.72 4.44
N SER A 5 -3.43 10.08 4.74
CA SER A 5 -2.28 9.55 4.02
C SER A 5 -2.22 8.04 4.20
N THR A 6 -2.21 7.29 3.09
CA THR A 6 -2.15 5.82 3.07
C THR A 6 -0.88 5.24 3.70
N ASN A 7 0.09 6.10 4.02
CA ASN A 7 1.40 5.73 4.54
C ASN A 7 1.54 5.75 6.08
N LEU A 8 0.51 6.15 6.84
CA LEU A 8 0.54 6.06 8.31
C LEU A 8 0.79 4.62 8.76
N THR A 9 1.48 4.36 9.87
CA THR A 9 1.69 3.02 10.48
C THR A 9 0.58 2.64 11.47
N GLU A 10 0.46 1.36 11.87
CA GLU A 10 -0.52 0.95 12.91
C GLU A 10 -0.35 1.72 14.22
N LYS A 11 0.90 2.01 14.60
CA LYS A 11 1.21 2.75 15.83
C LYS A 11 0.79 4.21 15.71
N GLU A 12 1.07 4.85 14.58
CA GLU A 12 0.67 6.25 14.33
C GLU A 12 -0.84 6.39 14.28
N ILE A 13 -1.55 5.45 13.63
CA ILE A 13 -3.03 5.46 13.61
C ILE A 13 -3.59 5.38 15.03
N LYS A 14 -3.06 4.49 15.89
CA LYS A 14 -3.49 4.39 17.29
C LYS A 14 -3.22 5.67 18.07
N VAL A 15 -2.05 6.29 17.88
CA VAL A 15 -1.69 7.56 18.53
C VAL A 15 -2.64 8.68 18.11
N LEU A 16 -2.96 8.78 16.81
CA LEU A 16 -3.90 9.78 16.28
C LEU A 16 -5.31 9.59 16.86
N ILE A 17 -5.81 8.35 16.89
CA ILE A 17 -7.10 8.03 17.52
C ILE A 17 -7.11 8.47 18.99
N ASP A 18 -6.06 8.15 19.74
CA ASP A 18 -5.96 8.54 21.15
C ASP A 18 -5.89 10.06 21.32
N GLU A 19 -5.21 10.77 20.44
CA GLU A 19 -5.15 12.24 20.43
C GLU A 19 -6.51 12.87 20.14
N HIS A 20 -7.25 12.33 19.15
CA HIS A 20 -8.58 12.83 18.80
C HIS A 20 -9.55 12.59 19.95
N ARG A 21 -9.53 11.40 20.57
CA ARG A 21 -10.33 11.09 21.78
C ARG A 21 -10.02 12.02 22.94
N ARG A 22 -8.74 12.32 23.20
CA ARG A 22 -8.34 13.30 24.23
C ARG A 22 -8.86 14.70 23.91
N THR A 23 -8.86 15.08 22.64
CA THR A 23 -9.36 16.38 22.20
C THR A 23 -10.88 16.48 22.36
N ILE A 24 -11.63 15.45 21.95
CA ILE A 24 -13.08 15.36 22.19
C ILE A 24 -13.39 15.52 23.68
N SER A 25 -12.72 14.74 24.54
CA SER A 25 -12.93 14.81 26.00
C SER A 25 -12.66 16.22 26.57
N LYS A 26 -11.64 16.94 26.07
CA LYS A 26 -11.39 18.33 26.46
C LYS A 26 -12.53 19.27 26.03
N LEU A 27 -13.02 19.13 24.81
CA LEU A 27 -14.11 19.96 24.28
C LEU A 27 -15.42 19.70 25.04
N GLU A 28 -15.74 18.44 25.33
CA GLU A 28 -16.92 18.06 26.14
C GLU A 28 -16.84 18.61 27.56
N ASN A 29 -15.67 18.50 28.21
CA ASN A 29 -15.46 19.06 29.54
C ASN A 29 -15.59 20.60 29.53
N GLN A 30 -15.09 21.28 28.49
CA GLN A 30 -15.28 22.72 28.30
C GLN A 30 -16.76 23.08 28.13
N ARG A 31 -17.52 22.34 27.31
CA ARG A 31 -18.97 22.55 27.16
C ARG A 31 -19.71 22.39 28.49
N SER A 32 -19.39 21.34 29.25
CA SER A 32 -19.98 21.08 30.57
C SER A 32 -19.69 22.22 31.56
N LEU A 33 -18.43 22.67 31.61
CA LEU A 33 -18.02 23.79 32.46
C LEU A 33 -18.74 25.09 32.09
N ILE A 34 -18.84 25.40 30.79
CA ILE A 34 -19.55 26.60 30.34
C ILE A 34 -21.04 26.51 30.67
N ALA A 35 -21.68 25.36 30.44
CA ALA A 35 -23.08 25.15 30.80
C ALA A 35 -23.33 25.37 32.30
N PHE A 36 -22.41 24.88 33.16
CA PHE A 36 -22.45 25.13 34.59
C PHE A 36 -22.31 26.62 34.94
N LEU A 37 -21.38 27.34 34.30
CA LEU A 37 -21.19 28.77 34.52
C LEU A 37 -22.40 29.60 34.06
N VAL A 38 -23.04 29.22 32.95
CA VAL A 38 -24.29 29.84 32.48
C VAL A 38 -25.39 29.67 33.53
N LEU A 39 -25.58 28.45 34.05
CA LEU A 39 -26.56 28.19 35.09
C LEU A 39 -26.30 29.01 36.36
N LEU A 40 -25.04 29.06 36.82
CA LEU A 40 -24.64 29.83 38.00
C LEU A 40 -24.90 31.33 37.81
N THR A 41 -24.62 31.87 36.61
CA THR A 41 -24.86 33.27 36.28
C THR A 41 -26.35 33.61 36.32
N LEU A 42 -27.19 32.73 35.75
CA LEU A 42 -28.66 32.92 35.77
C LEU A 42 -29.22 32.89 37.21
N ILE A 43 -28.75 31.96 38.05
CA ILE A 43 -29.15 31.88 39.47
C ILE A 43 -28.71 33.14 40.22
N SER A 44 -27.49 33.63 39.99
CA SER A 44 -26.98 34.83 40.65
C SER A 44 -27.80 36.07 40.31
N VAL A 45 -28.15 36.25 39.03
CA VAL A 45 -29.00 37.38 38.58
C VAL A 45 -30.40 37.27 39.20
N PHE A 46 -30.96 36.06 39.26
CA PHE A 46 -32.27 35.81 39.88
C PHE A 46 -32.30 36.15 41.37
N LEU A 47 -31.31 35.69 42.15
CA LEU A 47 -31.22 35.96 43.59
C LEU A 47 -31.05 37.46 43.88
N LEU A 48 -30.21 38.16 43.11
CA LEU A 48 -30.05 39.61 43.21
C LEU A 48 -31.34 40.36 42.87
N GLY A 49 -32.15 39.85 41.95
CA GLY A 49 -33.46 40.43 41.63
C GLY A 49 -34.49 40.32 42.75
N ILE A 50 -34.40 39.31 43.63
CA ILE A 50 -35.31 39.14 44.78
C ILE A 50 -34.93 40.07 45.94
N VAL A 51 -33.63 40.21 46.21
CA VAL A 51 -33.11 40.91 47.40
C VAL A 51 -32.72 42.36 47.13
N GLY A 52 -32.39 42.68 45.88
CA GLY A 52 -31.83 43.96 45.46
C GLY A 52 -32.84 45.09 45.26
N ASN A 53 -32.35 46.33 45.31
CA ASN A 53 -33.12 47.48 44.85
C ASN A 53 -33.18 47.53 43.32
N ILE A 54 -34.09 48.33 42.76
CA ILE A 54 -34.33 48.43 41.31
C ILE A 54 -33.03 48.72 40.54
N LEU A 55 -32.17 49.60 41.07
CA LEU A 55 -30.92 49.99 40.42
C LEU A 55 -29.94 48.81 40.34
N LEU A 56 -29.76 48.08 41.44
CA LEU A 56 -28.88 46.91 41.51
C LEU A 56 -29.34 45.80 40.57
N THR A 57 -30.65 45.59 40.46
CA THR A 57 -31.24 44.59 39.55
C THR A 57 -30.91 44.93 38.09
N ILE A 58 -31.06 46.19 37.66
CA ILE A 58 -30.73 46.62 36.29
C ILE A 58 -29.24 46.41 35.99
N PHE A 59 -28.35 46.82 36.88
CA PHE A 59 -26.90 46.61 36.68
C PHE A 59 -26.54 45.13 36.63
N SER A 60 -27.12 44.30 37.50
CA SER A 60 -26.85 42.85 37.50
C SER A 60 -27.27 42.18 36.19
N PHE A 61 -28.37 42.65 35.58
CA PHE A 61 -28.84 42.13 34.31
C PHE A 61 -27.92 42.49 33.14
N ILE A 62 -27.38 43.71 33.11
CA ILE A 62 -26.42 44.15 32.10
C ILE A 62 -25.13 43.33 32.19
N ILE A 63 -24.58 43.19 33.40
CA ILE A 63 -23.35 42.41 33.63
C ILE A 63 -23.57 40.93 33.30
N GLY A 64 -24.68 40.34 33.78
CA GLY A 64 -25.04 38.96 33.47
C GLY A 64 -25.20 38.71 31.96
N SER A 65 -25.79 39.65 31.23
CA SER A 65 -25.93 39.58 29.77
C SER A 65 -24.58 39.63 29.05
N LEU A 66 -23.65 40.49 29.50
CA LEU A 66 -22.29 40.55 28.96
C LEU A 66 -21.51 39.24 29.20
N VAL A 67 -21.62 38.68 30.41
CA VAL A 67 -21.00 37.39 30.75
C VAL A 67 -21.59 36.26 29.90
N LEU A 68 -22.90 36.25 29.69
CA LEU A 68 -23.57 35.24 28.85
C LEU A 68 -23.09 35.29 27.40
N LEU A 69 -22.99 36.49 26.81
CA LEU A 69 -22.46 36.67 25.45
C LEU A 69 -21.02 36.18 25.33
N PHE A 70 -20.18 36.46 26.33
CA PHE A 70 -18.81 35.96 26.38
C PHE A 70 -18.76 34.42 26.44
N LEU A 71 -19.56 33.80 27.32
CA LEU A 71 -19.64 32.34 27.47
C LEU A 71 -20.11 31.65 26.19
N ILE A 72 -21.09 32.23 25.48
CA ILE A 72 -21.54 31.73 24.16
C ILE A 72 -20.40 31.82 23.13
N GLY A 73 -19.62 32.91 23.14
CA GLY A 73 -18.51 33.11 22.21
C GLY A 73 -17.40 32.07 22.35
N ILE A 74 -17.16 31.56 23.57
CA ILE A 74 -16.16 30.52 23.84
C ILE A 74 -16.73 29.09 23.85
N PHE A 75 -18.03 28.91 23.64
CA PHE A 75 -18.68 27.59 23.69
C PHE A 75 -18.20 26.71 22.52
N PRO A 76 -17.54 25.56 22.78
CA PRO A 76 -17.07 24.70 21.71
C PRO A 76 -18.22 24.17 20.86
N ARG A 77 -18.13 24.32 19.53
CA ARG A 77 -19.18 23.84 18.59
C ARG A 77 -19.24 22.31 18.58
N GLN A 78 -20.45 21.75 18.61
CA GLN A 78 -20.72 20.30 18.49
C GLN A 78 -20.10 19.71 17.22
N SER A 79 -20.18 20.42 16.10
CA SER A 79 -19.58 20.01 14.82
C SER A 79 -18.10 19.63 14.90
N ASN A 80 -17.34 20.20 15.85
CA ASN A 80 -15.92 19.89 16.01
C ASN A 80 -15.71 18.50 16.62
N THR A 81 -16.59 18.07 17.54
CA THR A 81 -16.52 16.72 18.11
C THR A 81 -17.04 15.71 17.10
N ASP A 82 -18.13 16.02 16.40
CA ASP A 82 -18.69 15.13 15.37
C ASP A 82 -17.67 14.85 14.26
N HIS A 83 -16.97 15.90 13.79
CA HIS A 83 -15.88 15.73 12.81
C HIS A 83 -14.75 14.83 13.33
N LEU A 84 -14.31 15.01 14.58
CA LEU A 84 -13.26 14.17 15.17
C LEU A 84 -13.73 12.72 15.36
N GLU A 85 -15.02 12.50 15.63
CA GLU A 85 -15.63 11.16 15.72
C GLU A 85 -15.65 10.47 14.35
N ASP A 86 -16.06 11.18 13.30
CA ASP A 86 -16.01 10.69 11.91
C ASP A 86 -14.56 10.30 11.53
N GLU A 87 -13.58 11.14 11.86
CA GLU A 87 -12.15 10.86 11.64
C GLU A 87 -11.67 9.62 12.40
N ILE A 88 -12.11 9.45 13.65
CA ILE A 88 -11.81 8.25 14.45
C ILE A 88 -12.41 7.00 13.79
N GLU A 89 -13.63 7.08 13.24
CA GLU A 89 -14.27 5.96 12.55
C GLU A 89 -13.47 5.54 11.31
N GLU A 90 -13.07 6.50 10.47
CA GLU A 90 -12.23 6.24 9.29
C GLU A 90 -10.88 5.63 9.69
N LEU A 91 -10.21 6.17 10.72
CA LEU A 91 -8.94 5.65 11.23
C LEU A 91 -9.07 4.22 11.78
N ASN A 92 -10.17 3.90 12.48
CA ASN A 92 -10.43 2.54 12.97
C ASN A 92 -10.62 1.55 11.81
N LYS A 93 -11.32 1.96 10.75
CA LYS A 93 -11.48 1.14 9.53
C LYS A 93 -10.14 0.89 8.85
N LEU A 94 -9.28 1.91 8.76
CA LEU A 94 -7.93 1.74 8.22
C LEU A 94 -7.08 0.80 9.08
N LEU A 95 -7.18 0.92 10.40
CA LEU A 95 -6.46 0.07 11.34
C LEU A 95 -6.88 -1.40 11.21
N SER A 96 -8.18 -1.68 11.13
CA SER A 96 -8.70 -3.05 11.01
C SER A 96 -8.21 -3.74 9.74
N ILE A 97 -8.27 -3.05 8.60
CA ILE A 97 -7.76 -3.55 7.31
C ILE A 97 -6.27 -3.88 7.42
N ARG A 98 -5.47 -2.99 8.03
CA ARG A 98 -4.03 -3.24 8.15
C ARG A 98 -3.71 -4.42 9.06
N VAL A 99 -4.39 -4.52 10.20
CA VAL A 99 -4.21 -5.65 11.13
C VAL A 99 -4.60 -6.96 10.45
N GLU A 100 -5.72 -6.98 9.71
CA GLU A 100 -6.14 -8.16 8.95
C GLU A 100 -5.09 -8.57 7.92
N ASN A 101 -4.58 -7.62 7.14
CA ASN A 101 -3.54 -7.88 6.14
C ASN A 101 -2.24 -8.41 6.78
N ARG A 102 -1.83 -7.86 7.93
CA ARG A 102 -0.68 -8.35 8.67
C ARG A 102 -0.89 -9.79 9.15
N LEU A 103 -2.06 -10.11 9.71
CA LEU A 103 -2.38 -11.47 10.16
C LEU A 103 -2.38 -12.47 9.00
N LYS A 104 -2.96 -12.11 7.85
CA LYS A 104 -2.91 -12.92 6.62
C LYS A 104 -1.48 -13.15 6.18
N GLN A 105 -0.63 -12.11 6.20
CA GLN A 105 0.77 -12.25 5.83
C GLN A 105 1.54 -13.13 6.81
N GLU A 106 1.33 -12.98 8.12
CA GLU A 106 1.94 -13.82 9.15
C GLU A 106 1.52 -15.29 9.01
N GLU A 107 0.27 -15.55 8.64
CA GLU A 107 -0.22 -16.91 8.36
C GLU A 107 0.47 -17.50 7.11
N ILE A 108 0.55 -16.73 6.03
CA ILE A 108 1.28 -17.10 4.81
C ILE A 108 2.74 -17.41 5.14
N ASP A 109 3.40 -16.57 5.93
CA ASP A 109 4.81 -16.72 6.28
C ASP A 109 5.04 -17.96 7.14
N LYS A 110 4.15 -18.24 8.12
CA LYS A 110 4.19 -19.49 8.92
C LYS A 110 4.02 -20.74 8.08
N ARG A 111 3.16 -20.69 7.06
CA ARG A 111 2.91 -21.81 6.14
C ARG A 111 3.99 -21.91 5.06
N THR A 112 4.75 -20.86 4.77
CA THR A 112 5.75 -20.83 3.69
C THR A 112 6.94 -21.71 4.04
N ILE A 113 7.11 -22.80 3.30
CA ILE A 113 8.22 -23.77 3.47
C ILE A 113 9.31 -23.61 2.41
N TYR A 114 9.02 -22.85 1.34
CA TYR A 114 9.99 -22.57 0.29
C TYR A 114 9.61 -21.28 -0.43
N ASP A 115 10.49 -20.28 -0.42
CA ASP A 115 10.34 -19.02 -1.15
C ASP A 115 11.66 -18.71 -1.86
N VAL A 116 11.69 -18.87 -3.19
CA VAL A 116 12.91 -18.69 -3.97
C VAL A 116 12.64 -18.05 -5.32
N ILE A 117 13.62 -17.29 -5.79
CA ILE A 117 13.70 -16.86 -7.18
C ILE A 117 14.57 -17.86 -7.96
N LEU A 118 13.98 -18.50 -8.97
CA LEU A 118 14.64 -19.41 -9.88
C LEU A 118 15.10 -18.66 -11.13
N LYS A 119 16.39 -18.80 -11.48
CA LYS A 119 16.92 -18.36 -12.78
C LYS A 119 16.64 -19.47 -13.79
N VAL A 120 16.03 -19.14 -14.92
CA VAL A 120 15.78 -20.08 -16.01
C VAL A 120 17.09 -20.38 -16.74
N LYS A 121 17.43 -21.66 -16.92
CA LYS A 121 18.62 -22.11 -17.64
C LYS A 121 18.25 -22.59 -19.04
N GLY A 122 19.15 -22.40 -19.99
CA GLY A 122 18.97 -22.86 -21.37
C GLY A 122 18.14 -21.93 -22.27
N ILE A 123 17.77 -20.74 -21.79
CA ILE A 123 17.02 -19.75 -22.57
C ILE A 123 17.73 -19.32 -23.86
N SER A 124 19.07 -19.32 -23.87
CA SER A 124 19.88 -19.04 -25.06
C SER A 124 19.64 -20.03 -26.20
N TYR A 125 19.19 -21.26 -25.90
CA TYR A 125 18.81 -22.27 -26.90
C TYR A 125 17.32 -22.21 -27.27
N ARG A 126 16.56 -21.29 -26.67
CA ARG A 126 15.10 -21.14 -26.83
C ARG A 126 14.72 -19.68 -27.13
N GLN A 127 15.61 -18.97 -27.83
CA GLN A 127 15.44 -17.54 -28.11
C GLN A 127 14.19 -17.23 -28.93
N GLU A 128 13.87 -18.08 -29.91
CA GLU A 128 12.66 -17.94 -30.75
C GLU A 128 11.38 -18.03 -29.90
N ALA A 129 11.20 -19.14 -29.17
CA ALA A 129 10.06 -19.33 -28.26
C ALA A 129 9.93 -18.21 -27.21
N PHE A 130 11.07 -17.73 -26.68
CA PHE A 130 11.05 -16.63 -25.71
C PHE A 130 10.71 -15.28 -26.36
N SER A 131 11.20 -15.03 -27.58
CA SER A 131 10.87 -13.84 -28.36
C SER A 131 9.39 -13.81 -28.73
N ASP A 132 8.84 -14.93 -29.17
CA ASP A 132 7.42 -15.06 -29.53
C ASP A 132 6.52 -14.73 -28.34
N LEU A 133 6.81 -15.32 -27.16
CA LEU A 133 6.12 -14.99 -25.93
C LEU A 133 6.22 -13.50 -25.60
N CYS A 134 7.40 -12.88 -25.69
CA CYS A 134 7.55 -11.45 -25.42
C CYS A 134 6.73 -10.59 -26.39
N GLN A 135 6.68 -10.95 -27.68
CA GLN A 135 5.89 -10.23 -28.67
C GLN A 135 4.40 -10.37 -28.41
N GLU A 136 3.94 -11.55 -28.00
CA GLU A 136 2.55 -11.78 -27.59
C GLU A 136 2.17 -10.87 -26.41
N LEU A 137 3.00 -10.85 -25.36
CA LEU A 137 2.76 -9.99 -24.19
C LEU A 137 2.74 -8.51 -24.54
N ILE A 138 3.62 -8.07 -25.45
CA ILE A 138 3.62 -6.68 -25.92
C ILE A 138 2.34 -6.34 -26.70
N ARG A 139 1.78 -7.30 -27.46
CA ARG A 139 0.54 -7.08 -28.22
C ARG A 139 -0.70 -7.08 -27.32
N GLU A 140 -0.69 -7.88 -26.26
CA GLU A 140 -1.76 -7.93 -25.26
C GLU A 140 -1.69 -6.77 -24.26
N SER A 141 -0.52 -6.14 -24.12
CA SER A 141 -0.30 -5.03 -23.22
C SER A 141 -0.89 -3.75 -23.80
N ASP A 142 -1.77 -3.11 -23.02
CA ASP A 142 -2.24 -1.75 -23.28
C ASP A 142 -1.20 -0.68 -22.87
N ASP A 143 0.00 -1.08 -22.42
CA ASP A 143 1.03 -0.13 -21.99
C ASP A 143 1.61 0.61 -23.19
N ILE A 144 1.61 1.94 -23.08
CA ILE A 144 2.32 2.81 -24.01
C ILE A 144 3.83 2.58 -23.81
N PRO A 145 4.65 2.47 -24.88
CA PRO A 145 6.09 2.40 -24.74
C PRO A 145 6.64 3.55 -23.89
N TYR A 146 7.58 3.23 -23.00
CA TYR A 146 8.11 4.14 -21.97
C TYR A 146 7.02 4.70 -21.06
N LEU A 147 5.94 3.96 -20.85
CA LEU A 147 4.79 4.32 -20.01
C LEU A 147 4.17 5.69 -20.36
N GLY A 148 4.31 6.14 -21.60
CA GLY A 148 3.80 7.44 -22.06
C GLY A 148 4.63 8.66 -21.65
N TYR A 149 5.81 8.45 -21.07
CA TYR A 149 6.69 9.54 -20.62
C TYR A 149 7.32 10.29 -21.80
N THR A 150 7.41 11.61 -21.66
CA THR A 150 8.20 12.47 -22.54
C THR A 150 9.69 12.33 -22.27
N SER A 151 10.54 12.73 -23.23
CA SER A 151 12.00 12.72 -23.05
C SER A 151 12.46 13.55 -21.83
N LYS A 152 11.69 14.57 -21.42
CA LYS A 152 12.01 15.38 -20.26
C LYS A 152 11.73 14.60 -18.97
N GLU A 153 10.55 14.01 -18.85
CA GLU A 153 10.17 13.21 -17.68
C GLU A 153 11.08 11.99 -17.52
N ILE A 154 11.45 11.32 -18.62
CA ILE A 154 12.43 10.22 -18.58
C ILE A 154 13.78 10.70 -18.02
N LYS A 155 14.24 11.90 -18.41
CA LYS A 155 15.49 12.46 -17.85
C LYS A 155 15.38 12.74 -16.37
N GLU A 156 14.23 13.20 -15.89
CA GLU A 156 13.98 13.47 -14.47
C GLU A 156 13.99 12.16 -13.65
N GLU A 157 13.38 11.09 -14.16
CA GLU A 157 13.43 9.76 -13.55
C GLU A 157 14.85 9.17 -13.53
N LEU A 158 15.62 9.38 -14.61
CA LEU A 158 17.02 8.92 -14.72
C LEU A 158 18.00 9.64 -13.77
N ILE A 159 17.55 10.67 -13.03
CA ILE A 159 18.34 11.25 -11.93
C ILE A 159 18.42 10.26 -10.76
N PHE A 160 17.37 9.45 -10.58
CA PHE A 160 17.24 8.50 -9.47
C PHE A 160 17.52 7.05 -9.91
N GLU A 161 17.38 6.75 -11.20
CA GLU A 161 17.60 5.41 -11.77
C GLU A 161 18.59 5.43 -12.93
N ASP A 162 19.41 4.37 -13.06
CA ASP A 162 20.39 4.30 -14.17
C ASP A 162 19.75 4.06 -15.54
N ARG A 163 18.54 3.49 -15.59
CA ARG A 163 17.91 2.98 -16.82
C ARG A 163 16.39 3.08 -16.78
N PHE A 164 15.81 3.55 -17.88
CA PHE A 164 14.37 3.65 -18.06
C PHE A 164 13.88 2.70 -19.16
N TYR A 165 13.25 1.58 -18.77
CA TYR A 165 12.86 0.51 -19.69
C TYR A 165 11.67 0.89 -20.57
N LYS A 166 11.64 0.35 -21.81
CA LYS A 166 10.57 0.57 -22.78
C LYS A 166 9.23 -0.02 -22.33
N TYR A 167 9.26 -1.14 -21.63
CA TYR A 167 8.05 -1.79 -21.11
C TYR A 167 8.24 -2.10 -19.63
N SER A 168 7.14 -2.04 -18.89
CA SER A 168 7.09 -2.56 -17.52
C SER A 168 7.36 -4.07 -17.51
N PRO A 169 7.87 -4.62 -16.39
CA PRO A 169 7.98 -6.05 -16.23
C PRO A 169 6.61 -6.75 -16.34
N PHE A 170 6.53 -7.81 -17.15
CA PHE A 170 5.35 -8.66 -17.25
C PHE A 170 5.37 -9.72 -16.15
N GLU A 171 4.24 -9.93 -15.46
CA GLU A 171 4.07 -11.00 -14.46
C GLU A 171 2.98 -11.98 -14.90
N LEU A 172 3.31 -13.27 -14.96
CA LEU A 172 2.44 -14.34 -15.44
C LEU A 172 2.32 -15.45 -14.41
N SER A 173 1.10 -15.89 -14.10
CA SER A 173 0.83 -17.02 -13.21
C SER A 173 0.78 -18.38 -13.93
N ASP A 174 0.60 -18.37 -15.25
CA ASP A 174 0.57 -19.58 -16.10
C ASP A 174 1.99 -20.12 -16.35
N VAL A 175 2.51 -20.80 -15.34
CA VAL A 175 3.85 -21.38 -15.32
C VAL A 175 3.77 -22.83 -14.89
N ASP A 176 4.33 -23.73 -15.69
CA ASP A 176 4.38 -25.16 -15.39
C ASP A 176 5.80 -25.69 -15.25
N PHE A 177 5.94 -26.62 -14.31
CA PHE A 177 7.14 -27.41 -14.09
C PHE A 177 6.87 -28.85 -14.51
N VAL A 178 7.50 -29.26 -15.60
CA VAL A 178 7.29 -30.58 -16.22
C VAL A 178 8.58 -31.40 -16.03
N PRO A 179 8.54 -32.56 -15.35
CA PRO A 179 9.70 -33.43 -15.26
C PRO A 179 10.03 -34.02 -16.64
N GLU A 180 11.32 -34.11 -16.96
CA GLU A 180 11.81 -34.70 -18.21
C GLU A 180 12.77 -35.85 -17.89
N VAL A 181 12.21 -37.02 -17.56
CA VAL A 181 12.97 -38.20 -17.08
C VAL A 181 13.91 -38.77 -18.14
N ASP A 182 13.59 -38.61 -19.42
CA ASP A 182 14.39 -39.09 -20.55
C ASP A 182 15.45 -38.06 -21.01
N ASN A 183 15.69 -37.01 -20.20
CA ASN A 183 16.68 -35.99 -20.52
C ASN A 183 18.10 -36.58 -20.51
N GLN A 184 18.82 -36.43 -21.62
CA GLN A 184 20.13 -37.04 -21.85
C GLN A 184 21.24 -36.52 -20.92
N PHE A 185 21.05 -35.37 -20.26
CA PHE A 185 22.06 -34.73 -19.41
C PHE A 185 21.73 -34.78 -17.92
N ASP A 186 20.45 -34.80 -17.57
CA ASP A 186 19.99 -34.78 -16.18
C ASP A 186 18.62 -35.47 -16.04
N PRO A 187 18.53 -36.70 -15.52
CA PRO A 187 17.25 -37.40 -15.37
C PRO A 187 16.31 -36.72 -14.36
N ASP A 188 16.83 -35.84 -13.51
CA ASP A 188 16.05 -34.99 -12.60
C ASP A 188 15.66 -33.65 -13.25
N ALA A 189 15.83 -33.47 -14.57
CA ALA A 189 15.55 -32.21 -15.25
C ALA A 189 14.08 -31.79 -15.10
N VAL A 190 13.87 -30.52 -14.77
CA VAL A 190 12.54 -29.91 -14.67
C VAL A 190 12.45 -28.79 -15.69
N LYS A 191 11.65 -29.03 -16.73
CA LYS A 191 11.31 -28.08 -17.79
C LYS A 191 10.38 -27.02 -17.25
N ILE A 192 10.64 -25.77 -17.64
CA ILE A 192 9.84 -24.59 -17.33
C ILE A 192 9.06 -24.21 -18.58
N VAL A 193 7.74 -24.27 -18.47
CA VAL A 193 6.80 -23.88 -19.51
C VAL A 193 6.04 -22.66 -19.03
N VAL A 194 5.92 -21.62 -19.87
CA VAL A 194 5.15 -20.41 -19.54
C VAL A 194 4.21 -20.14 -20.70
N ARG A 195 2.89 -20.11 -20.46
CA ARG A 195 1.85 -20.05 -21.51
C ARG A 195 2.08 -21.06 -22.65
N GLY A 196 2.43 -22.29 -22.30
CA GLY A 196 2.73 -23.35 -23.29
C GLY A 196 4.12 -23.27 -23.94
N TYR A 197 4.87 -22.18 -23.81
CA TYR A 197 6.21 -22.05 -24.37
C TYR A 197 7.27 -22.68 -23.47
N HIS A 198 8.09 -23.57 -24.04
CA HIS A 198 9.27 -24.11 -23.36
C HIS A 198 10.41 -23.08 -23.33
N LEU A 199 10.62 -22.44 -22.18
CA LEU A 199 11.62 -21.38 -22.04
C LEU A 199 12.97 -21.86 -21.51
N GLY A 200 13.00 -23.03 -20.87
CA GLY A 200 14.23 -23.64 -20.38
C GLY A 200 13.98 -24.53 -19.17
N TYR A 201 14.96 -24.60 -18.28
CA TYR A 201 14.99 -25.55 -17.17
C TYR A 201 15.28 -24.88 -15.83
N VAL A 202 14.83 -25.55 -14.76
CA VAL A 202 15.30 -25.29 -13.40
C VAL A 202 16.78 -25.67 -13.30
N THR A 203 17.55 -24.93 -12.51
CA THR A 203 18.95 -25.28 -12.23
C THR A 203 19.05 -26.66 -11.58
N LYS A 204 19.93 -27.53 -12.08
CA LYS A 204 20.17 -28.91 -11.58
C LYS A 204 20.20 -29.04 -10.06
N SER A 205 20.89 -28.13 -9.36
CA SER A 205 20.98 -28.15 -7.88
C SER A 205 19.64 -27.98 -7.15
N LYS A 206 18.61 -27.49 -7.83
CA LYS A 206 17.28 -27.23 -7.27
C LYS A 206 16.21 -28.16 -7.85
N SER A 207 16.43 -28.81 -8.98
CA SER A 207 15.40 -29.54 -9.74
C SER A 207 14.67 -30.58 -8.89
N ARG A 208 15.38 -31.47 -8.19
CA ARG A 208 14.78 -32.48 -7.31
C ARG A 208 13.93 -31.88 -6.19
N LYS A 209 14.40 -30.80 -5.56
CA LYS A 209 13.67 -30.11 -4.48
C LYS A 209 12.42 -29.43 -5.01
N VAL A 210 12.53 -28.74 -6.15
CA VAL A 210 11.38 -28.11 -6.82
C VAL A 210 10.35 -29.17 -7.16
N LEU A 211 10.74 -30.21 -7.89
CA LEU A 211 9.84 -31.29 -8.30
C LEU A 211 9.09 -31.87 -7.10
N ARG A 212 9.80 -32.29 -6.05
CA ARG A 212 9.20 -32.86 -4.83
C ARG A 212 8.19 -31.92 -4.17
N LEU A 213 8.53 -30.63 -4.05
CA LEU A 213 7.67 -29.66 -3.37
C LEU A 213 6.45 -29.30 -4.20
N THR A 214 6.59 -29.24 -5.53
CA THR A 214 5.50 -28.80 -6.42
C THR A 214 4.54 -29.92 -6.81
N THR A 215 4.91 -31.20 -6.63
CA THR A 215 4.03 -32.35 -6.89
C THR A 215 3.33 -32.89 -5.65
N ASP A 216 3.77 -32.52 -4.44
CA ASP A 216 3.13 -32.92 -3.18
C ASP A 216 1.78 -32.20 -3.01
N SER A 217 0.70 -32.97 -2.99
CA SER A 217 -0.68 -32.49 -2.89
C SER A 217 -1.00 -31.80 -1.56
N ASN A 218 -0.18 -32.01 -0.53
CA ASN A 218 -0.27 -31.32 0.76
C ASN A 218 0.33 -29.92 0.74
N ASN A 219 0.89 -29.50 -0.39
CA ASN A 219 1.42 -28.16 -0.57
C ASN A 219 0.50 -27.33 -1.49
N GLU A 220 0.47 -26.04 -1.22
CA GLU A 220 -0.06 -25.01 -2.09
C GLU A 220 1.12 -24.34 -2.79
N VAL A 221 1.05 -24.22 -4.12
CA VAL A 221 2.19 -23.84 -4.96
C VAL A 221 1.84 -22.62 -5.79
N VAL A 222 2.56 -21.53 -5.55
CA VAL A 222 2.45 -20.29 -6.30
C VAL A 222 3.67 -20.14 -7.18
N LYS A 223 3.43 -20.06 -8.49
CA LYS A 223 4.46 -19.91 -9.54
C LYS A 223 4.17 -18.62 -10.29
N ILE A 224 5.14 -17.70 -10.33
CA ILE A 224 5.01 -16.44 -11.08
C ILE A 224 6.25 -16.26 -11.95
N ALA A 225 6.07 -16.21 -13.27
CA ALA A 225 7.11 -15.81 -14.19
C ALA A 225 7.16 -14.29 -14.26
N LYS A 226 8.33 -13.71 -14.00
CA LYS A 226 8.60 -12.28 -14.20
C LYS A 226 9.53 -12.11 -15.38
N ILE A 227 9.02 -11.48 -16.44
CA ILE A 227 9.76 -11.10 -17.64
C ILE A 227 10.07 -9.62 -17.54
N TYR A 228 11.34 -9.24 -17.66
CA TYR A 228 11.81 -7.87 -17.43
C TYR A 228 13.01 -7.56 -18.32
N GLY A 229 13.38 -6.28 -18.44
CA GLY A 229 14.47 -5.85 -19.30
C GLY A 229 13.95 -5.42 -20.67
N GLY A 230 14.66 -5.79 -21.73
CA GLY A 230 14.39 -5.28 -23.06
C GLY A 230 15.01 -3.90 -23.28
N ASP A 231 14.68 -3.28 -24.41
CA ASP A 231 15.15 -1.95 -24.78
C ASP A 231 14.91 -0.93 -23.65
N TYR A 232 15.87 -0.04 -23.43
CA TYR A 232 15.77 1.02 -22.44
C TYR A 232 16.41 2.32 -22.93
N LYS A 233 16.19 3.38 -22.16
CA LYS A 233 16.87 4.67 -22.33
C LYS A 233 17.77 4.94 -21.14
N ASP A 234 18.94 5.50 -21.42
CA ASP A 234 19.90 6.00 -20.44
C ASP A 234 20.45 7.37 -20.89
N ILE A 235 21.19 8.02 -20.00
CA ILE A 235 21.94 9.23 -20.33
C ILE A 235 23.31 8.81 -20.84
N ASP A 236 23.65 9.29 -22.03
CA ASP A 236 24.98 9.11 -22.57
C ASP A 236 26.01 9.89 -21.72
N PRO A 237 27.03 9.24 -21.14
CA PRO A 237 27.95 9.88 -20.20
C PRO A 237 28.86 10.93 -20.85
N GLU A 238 29.04 10.89 -22.17
CA GLU A 238 29.90 11.84 -22.89
C GLU A 238 29.10 13.06 -23.39
N SER A 239 27.86 12.84 -23.82
CA SER A 239 27.05 13.88 -24.47
C SER A 239 25.88 14.41 -23.64
N ASP A 240 25.60 13.82 -22.47
CA ASP A 240 24.46 14.14 -21.59
C ASP A 240 23.08 14.10 -22.30
N LYS A 241 23.02 13.33 -23.39
CA LYS A 241 21.84 13.15 -24.22
C LYS A 241 21.19 11.80 -23.96
N LEU A 242 19.87 11.80 -24.05
CA LEU A 242 19.08 10.58 -23.94
C LEU A 242 19.36 9.71 -25.17
N ARG A 243 19.81 8.48 -24.97
CA ARG A 243 19.99 7.49 -26.04
C ARG A 243 19.13 6.27 -25.77
N THR A 244 18.89 5.48 -26.82
CA THR A 244 18.17 4.21 -26.70
C THR A 244 19.17 3.07 -26.81
N VAL A 245 19.17 2.18 -25.82
CA VAL A 245 20.04 1.00 -25.77
C VAL A 245 19.20 -0.25 -26.00
N LYS A 246 19.65 -1.09 -26.94
CA LYS A 246 19.06 -2.40 -27.19
C LYS A 246 19.56 -3.39 -26.13
N ASP A 247 18.65 -4.02 -25.40
CA ASP A 247 18.96 -5.12 -24.47
C ASP A 247 17.91 -6.22 -24.64
N SER A 248 18.26 -7.42 -24.22
CA SER A 248 17.36 -8.56 -24.28
C SER A 248 16.45 -8.62 -23.06
N PHE A 249 15.24 -9.12 -23.25
CA PHE A 249 14.40 -9.53 -22.13
C PHE A 249 15.07 -10.65 -21.34
N LYS A 250 14.73 -10.72 -20.05
CA LYS A 250 15.22 -11.70 -19.09
C LYS A 250 14.01 -12.25 -18.34
N ILE A 251 14.13 -13.48 -17.85
CA ILE A 251 13.07 -14.14 -17.09
C ILE A 251 13.59 -14.71 -15.78
N ARG A 252 12.76 -14.64 -14.74
CA ARG A 252 12.93 -15.35 -13.48
C ARG A 252 11.58 -15.91 -13.03
N ILE A 253 11.60 -17.04 -12.34
CA ILE A 253 10.38 -17.61 -11.75
C ILE A 253 10.43 -17.38 -10.24
N LYS A 254 9.45 -16.66 -9.69
CA LYS A 254 9.20 -16.65 -8.24
C LYS A 254 8.42 -17.91 -7.92
N LEU A 255 8.98 -18.78 -7.07
CA LEU A 255 8.34 -19.98 -6.59
C LEU A 255 8.13 -19.86 -5.10
N LYS A 256 6.87 -19.87 -4.67
CA LYS A 256 6.46 -19.94 -3.27
C LYS A 256 5.67 -21.23 -3.04
N VAL A 257 6.04 -21.97 -2.01
CA VAL A 257 5.38 -23.20 -1.60
C VAL A 257 4.94 -23.05 -0.15
N LEU A 258 3.65 -23.21 0.08
CA LEU A 258 3.02 -23.14 1.39
C LEU A 258 2.56 -24.54 1.79
N LYS A 259 2.68 -24.87 3.06
CA LYS A 259 2.05 -26.07 3.63
C LYS A 259 0.55 -25.81 3.78
N LYS A 260 -0.29 -26.75 3.34
CA LYS A 260 -1.74 -26.70 3.62
C LYS A 260 -2.02 -27.00 5.07
#